data_AF-A0A388TJM4-F1
#
_entry.id   AF-A0A388TJM4-F1
#
_cell.length_a   1.000
_cell.length_b   1.000
_cell.length_c   1.000
_cell.angle_alpha   90.00
_cell.angle_beta   90.00
_cell.angle_gamma   90.00
#
_symmetry.space_group_name_H-M   'P 1'
#
loop_
_entity.id
_entity.type
_entity.pdbx_description
1 polymer ?
#
loop_
_entity_poly.entity_id
_entity_poly.type
_entity_poly.pdbx_seq_one_letter_code
_entity_poly.pdbx_strand_id
1 'polypeptide(L)'
;LGEDSQAEYMLKHLEEETKDDHSIYYFLGLLCRKQNRLTDAYRYFEKSKMLKEDYWLVDRELLTIRSEAILRIEKKLESEEVAEEVCYEYLDLLLLTKAYKKAIQQITAWEGTDLDPAKLAERKKKALDFYERVLELELEGDAPTEQTYLDLGEIYVFKKRYNEAFWLFQAVSGQFAQSERIRRYYNYLIKKNIEVYEGMKASGETSVCYNLAVMYALSDRKAEMFIMLEQAVNRDKKLAIQARYEEAFAKYRELDRFRLITLIEGEDKNIYRLQD
;
A
#
# COMPACT_ATOMS: atom_id res chain seq x y z
N LEU A 1 -42.98 -11.20 -10.10
CA LEU A 1 -41.87 -12.09 -9.66
C LEU A 1 -41.35 -13.02 -10.77
N GLY A 2 -41.93 -13.08 -11.99
CA GLY A 2 -41.48 -13.98 -13.06
C GLY A 2 -40.57 -13.36 -14.13
N GLU A 3 -40.79 -12.09 -14.51
CA GLU A 3 -40.12 -11.48 -15.67
C GLU A 3 -38.62 -11.25 -15.46
N ASP A 4 -38.22 -10.78 -14.27
CA ASP A 4 -36.81 -10.48 -13.99
C ASP A 4 -35.95 -11.74 -13.89
N SER A 5 -36.45 -12.82 -13.29
CA SER A 5 -35.72 -14.09 -13.20
C SER A 5 -35.61 -14.80 -14.55
N GLN A 6 -36.64 -14.70 -15.40
CA GLN A 6 -36.61 -15.21 -16.77
C GLN A 6 -35.63 -14.41 -17.63
N ALA A 7 -35.66 -13.07 -17.52
CA ALA A 7 -34.69 -12.21 -18.19
C ALA A 7 -33.25 -12.52 -17.76
N GLU A 8 -33.02 -12.76 -16.46
CA GLU A 8 -31.69 -13.13 -15.96
C GLU A 8 -31.23 -14.47 -16.53
N TYR A 9 -32.11 -15.47 -16.55
CA TYR A 9 -31.80 -16.79 -17.13
C TYR A 9 -31.43 -16.69 -18.61
N MET A 10 -32.24 -15.97 -19.40
CA MET A 10 -32.00 -15.78 -20.83
C MET A 10 -30.68 -15.04 -21.08
N LEU A 11 -30.44 -13.93 -20.37
CA LEU A 11 -29.23 -13.13 -20.55
C LEU A 11 -27.96 -13.88 -20.12
N LYS A 12 -28.02 -14.69 -19.05
CA LYS A 12 -26.88 -15.53 -18.64
C LYS A 12 -26.60 -16.65 -19.65
N HIS A 13 -27.65 -17.23 -20.24
CA HIS A 13 -27.44 -18.23 -21.29
C HIS A 13 -26.78 -17.61 -22.53
N LEU A 14 -27.24 -16.41 -22.93
CA LEU A 14 -26.60 -15.65 -24.00
C LEU A 14 -25.16 -15.22 -23.65
N GLU A 15 -24.87 -14.91 -22.38
CA GLU A 15 -23.49 -14.64 -21.93
C GLU A 15 -22.56 -15.84 -22.20
N GLU A 16 -23.05 -17.07 -22.01
CA GLU A 16 -22.27 -18.29 -22.24
C GLU A 16 -22.01 -18.53 -23.73
N GLU A 17 -22.99 -18.26 -24.58
CA GLU A 17 -22.93 -18.46 -26.04
C GLU A 17 -22.16 -17.33 -26.75
N THR A 18 -22.26 -16.10 -26.26
CA THR A 18 -21.78 -14.88 -26.92
C THR A 18 -21.02 -13.97 -25.94
N LYS A 19 -19.79 -14.40 -25.60
CA LYS A 19 -18.93 -13.74 -24.59
C LYS A 19 -18.41 -12.35 -24.97
N ASP A 20 -18.51 -11.98 -26.24
CA ASP A 20 -17.96 -10.73 -26.77
C ASP A 20 -19.03 -9.66 -27.06
N ASP A 21 -20.31 -9.96 -26.82
CA ASP A 21 -21.39 -8.97 -27.01
C ASP A 21 -21.52 -8.07 -25.77
N HIS A 22 -21.02 -6.84 -25.90
CA HIS A 22 -21.09 -5.82 -24.85
C HIS A 22 -22.53 -5.52 -24.38
N SER A 23 -23.54 -5.73 -25.24
CA SER A 23 -24.95 -5.41 -24.97
C SER A 23 -25.54 -6.36 -23.93
N ILE A 24 -25.16 -7.64 -23.95
CA ILE A 24 -25.59 -8.64 -22.97
C ILE A 24 -25.17 -8.20 -21.57
N TYR A 25 -23.91 -7.79 -21.43
CA TYR A 25 -23.36 -7.28 -20.17
C TYR A 25 -24.04 -5.98 -19.73
N TYR A 26 -24.36 -5.08 -20.66
CA TYR A 26 -25.11 -3.88 -20.33
C TYR A 26 -26.50 -4.21 -19.76
N PHE A 27 -27.24 -5.14 -20.38
CA PHE A 27 -28.57 -5.54 -19.90
C PHE A 27 -28.52 -6.33 -18.59
N LEU A 28 -27.54 -7.21 -18.41
CA LEU A 28 -27.28 -7.87 -17.11
C LEU A 28 -27.01 -6.82 -16.02
N GLY A 29 -26.23 -5.79 -16.31
CA GLY A 29 -25.97 -4.68 -15.40
C GLY A 29 -27.24 -3.92 -14.99
N LEU A 30 -28.11 -3.60 -15.95
CA LEU A 30 -29.40 -2.95 -15.68
C LEU A 30 -30.32 -3.83 -14.83
N LEU A 31 -30.37 -5.13 -15.10
CA LEU A 31 -31.18 -6.09 -14.36
C LEU A 31 -30.69 -6.22 -12.90
N CYS A 32 -29.38 -6.38 -12.69
CA CYS A 32 -28.79 -6.42 -11.36
C CYS A 32 -29.06 -5.11 -10.60
N ARG A 33 -28.98 -3.95 -11.26
CA ARG A 33 -29.29 -2.66 -10.65
C ARG A 33 -30.75 -2.57 -10.21
N LYS A 34 -31.68 -3.05 -11.05
CA LYS A 34 -33.12 -3.12 -10.71
C LYS A 34 -33.39 -4.03 -9.51
N GLN A 35 -32.62 -5.12 -9.38
CA GLN A 35 -32.66 -6.05 -8.25
C GLN A 35 -31.88 -5.56 -7.02
N ASN A 36 -31.33 -4.33 -7.03
CA ASN A 36 -30.47 -3.77 -5.97
C ASN A 36 -29.21 -4.62 -5.67
N ARG A 37 -28.70 -5.35 -6.65
CA ARG A 37 -27.41 -6.06 -6.61
C ARG A 37 -26.34 -5.18 -7.24
N LEU A 38 -25.90 -4.16 -6.52
CA LEU A 38 -25.13 -3.05 -7.07
C LEU A 38 -23.71 -3.45 -7.45
N THR A 39 -23.09 -4.34 -6.66
CA THR A 39 -21.75 -4.90 -6.95
C THR A 39 -21.76 -5.69 -8.25
N ASP A 40 -22.77 -6.54 -8.47
CA ASP A 40 -22.93 -7.31 -9.71
C ASP A 40 -23.21 -6.38 -10.90
N ALA A 41 -24.10 -5.39 -10.70
CA ALA A 41 -24.39 -4.39 -11.73
C ALA A 41 -23.12 -3.68 -12.19
N TYR A 42 -22.30 -3.23 -11.25
CA TYR A 42 -21.05 -2.54 -11.55
C TYR A 42 -20.08 -3.42 -12.35
N ARG A 43 -19.91 -4.69 -11.97
CA ARG A 43 -19.04 -5.64 -12.68
C ARG A 43 -19.48 -5.87 -14.12
N TYR A 44 -20.79 -6.03 -14.33
CA TYR A 44 -21.33 -6.18 -15.68
C TYR A 44 -21.16 -4.92 -16.53
N PHE A 45 -21.37 -3.74 -15.94
CA PHE A 45 -21.11 -2.48 -16.64
C PHE A 45 -19.63 -2.30 -17.00
N GLU A 46 -18.70 -2.58 -16.08
CA GLU A 46 -17.25 -2.55 -16.40
C GLU A 46 -16.90 -3.55 -17.51
N LYS A 47 -17.45 -4.77 -17.49
CA LYS A 47 -17.23 -5.76 -18.56
C LYS A 47 -17.78 -5.28 -19.91
N SER A 48 -18.96 -4.65 -19.92
CA SER A 48 -19.51 -4.01 -21.12
C SER A 48 -18.59 -2.92 -21.65
N LYS A 49 -18.04 -2.07 -20.76
CA LYS A 49 -17.07 -1.02 -21.11
C LYS A 49 -15.77 -1.58 -21.68
N MET A 50 -15.24 -2.67 -21.11
CA MET A 50 -14.03 -3.32 -21.63
C MET A 50 -14.20 -3.83 -23.06
N LEU A 51 -15.40 -4.30 -23.42
CA LEU A 51 -15.71 -4.76 -24.78
C LEU A 51 -16.03 -3.61 -25.74
N LYS A 52 -16.59 -2.51 -25.23
CA LYS A 52 -16.88 -1.30 -25.99
C LYS A 52 -16.63 -0.05 -25.16
N GLU A 53 -15.43 0.51 -25.33
CA GLU A 53 -14.93 1.64 -24.53
C GLU A 53 -15.80 2.89 -24.69
N ASP A 54 -16.21 3.21 -25.92
CA ASP A 54 -16.99 4.42 -26.27
C ASP A 54 -18.51 4.27 -26.07
N TYR A 55 -18.95 3.40 -25.16
CA TYR A 55 -20.37 3.21 -24.89
C TYR A 55 -20.86 4.10 -23.75
N TRP A 56 -21.13 5.37 -24.06
CA TRP A 56 -21.50 6.42 -23.10
C TRP A 56 -22.65 6.07 -22.14
N LEU A 57 -23.57 5.18 -22.54
CA LEU A 57 -24.65 4.70 -21.68
C LEU A 57 -24.09 3.96 -20.44
N VAL A 58 -23.03 3.17 -20.61
CA VAL A 58 -22.35 2.48 -19.51
C VAL A 58 -21.67 3.48 -18.58
N ASP A 59 -21.02 4.51 -19.12
CA ASP A 59 -20.39 5.56 -18.30
C ASP A 59 -21.40 6.25 -17.39
N ARG A 60 -22.60 6.54 -17.91
CA ARG A 60 -23.70 7.10 -17.12
C ARG A 60 -24.11 6.17 -15.98
N GLU A 61 -24.28 4.87 -16.25
CA GLU A 61 -24.68 3.91 -15.21
C GLU A 61 -23.57 3.70 -14.16
N LEU A 62 -22.31 3.63 -14.56
CA LEU A 62 -21.16 3.56 -13.65
C LEU A 62 -21.06 4.80 -12.77
N LEU A 63 -21.25 6.00 -13.35
CA LEU A 63 -21.30 7.25 -12.60
C LEU A 63 -22.43 7.24 -11.57
N THR A 64 -23.63 6.81 -11.99
CA THR A 64 -24.80 6.71 -11.11
C THR A 64 -24.53 5.81 -9.90
N ILE A 65 -23.87 4.66 -10.10
CA ILE A 65 -23.48 3.78 -9.00
C ILE A 65 -22.46 4.50 -8.08
N ARG A 66 -21.42 5.11 -8.66
CA ARG A 66 -20.35 5.80 -7.93
C ARG A 66 -20.86 6.97 -7.08
N SER A 67 -21.77 7.80 -7.61
CA SER A 67 -22.21 9.03 -6.95
C SER A 67 -23.50 8.89 -6.15
N GLU A 68 -24.47 8.10 -6.61
CA GLU A 68 -25.81 8.06 -5.99
C GLU A 68 -26.06 6.78 -5.20
N ALA A 69 -25.61 5.62 -5.69
CA ALA A 69 -25.87 4.36 -5.00
C ALA A 69 -25.01 4.23 -3.73
N ILE A 70 -23.72 4.56 -3.82
CA ILE A 70 -22.81 4.60 -2.66
C ILE A 70 -23.34 5.57 -1.58
N LEU A 71 -23.74 6.77 -1.97
CA LEU A 71 -24.23 7.79 -1.04
C LEU A 71 -25.55 7.36 -0.36
N ARG A 72 -26.41 6.63 -1.08
CA ARG A 72 -27.61 6.02 -0.49
C ARG A 72 -27.28 4.92 0.53
N ILE A 73 -26.25 4.11 0.28
CA ILE A 73 -25.81 3.11 1.25
C ILE A 73 -25.19 3.79 2.47
N GLU A 74 -24.39 4.83 2.29
CA GLU A 74 -23.82 5.62 3.40
C GLU A 74 -24.89 6.15 4.35
N LYS A 75 -25.97 6.73 3.80
CA LYS A 75 -27.12 7.17 4.62
C LYS A 75 -27.82 6.02 5.37
N LYS A 76 -27.84 4.81 4.79
CA LYS A 76 -28.37 3.63 5.48
C LYS A 76 -27.42 3.19 6.60
N LEU A 77 -26.11 3.31 6.41
CA LEU A 77 -25.09 2.95 7.40
C LEU A 77 -25.13 3.84 8.64
N GLU A 78 -25.74 5.03 8.56
CA GLU A 78 -25.98 5.92 9.71
C GLU A 78 -27.15 5.47 10.61
N SER A 79 -27.94 4.48 10.19
CA SER A 79 -29.07 3.96 10.98
C SER A 79 -28.64 2.89 12.00
N GLU A 80 -29.42 2.71 13.07
CA GLU A 80 -29.05 1.84 14.21
C GLU A 80 -29.02 0.34 13.87
N GLU A 81 -29.79 -0.13 12.90
CA GLU A 81 -29.81 -1.53 12.47
C GLU A 81 -29.50 -1.66 10.97
N VAL A 82 -28.30 -2.15 10.67
CA VAL A 82 -27.86 -2.38 9.30
C VAL A 82 -27.45 -3.84 9.13
N ALA A 83 -28.06 -4.49 8.14
CA ALA A 83 -27.73 -5.87 7.81
C ALA A 83 -26.26 -5.99 7.38
N GLU A 84 -25.60 -7.07 7.81
CA GLU A 84 -24.19 -7.37 7.51
C GLU A 84 -23.92 -7.35 5.99
N GLU A 85 -24.86 -7.82 5.19
CA GLU A 85 -24.76 -7.85 3.73
C GLU A 85 -24.63 -6.44 3.13
N VAL A 86 -25.31 -5.44 3.71
CA VAL A 86 -25.25 -4.04 3.24
C VAL A 86 -23.87 -3.45 3.55
N CYS A 87 -23.30 -3.79 4.70
CA CYS A 87 -21.94 -3.39 5.07
C CYS A 87 -20.91 -3.95 4.09
N TYR A 88 -21.00 -5.22 3.70
CA TYR A 88 -20.07 -5.79 2.73
C TYR A 88 -20.31 -5.32 1.30
N GLU A 89 -21.57 -5.13 0.88
CA GLU A 89 -21.87 -4.56 -0.43
C GLU A 89 -21.25 -3.16 -0.55
N TYR A 90 -21.33 -2.34 0.50
CA TYR A 90 -20.66 -1.04 0.54
C TYR A 90 -19.14 -1.16 0.35
N LEU A 91 -18.47 -2.04 1.10
CA LEU A 91 -17.02 -2.21 0.97
C LEU A 91 -16.63 -2.72 -0.43
N ASP A 92 -17.38 -3.67 -0.97
CA ASP A 92 -17.13 -4.23 -2.29
C ASP A 92 -17.33 -3.17 -3.38
N LEU A 93 -18.32 -2.30 -3.25
CA LEU A 93 -18.49 -1.13 -4.13
C LEU A 93 -17.34 -0.13 -4.00
N LEU A 94 -16.87 0.18 -2.80
CA LEU A 94 -15.72 1.07 -2.63
C LEU A 94 -14.46 0.50 -3.32
N LEU A 95 -14.24 -0.81 -3.21
CA LEU A 95 -13.13 -1.49 -3.91
C LEU A 95 -13.27 -1.42 -5.43
N LEU A 96 -14.46 -1.70 -5.96
CA LEU A 96 -14.72 -1.70 -7.41
C LEU A 96 -14.65 -0.29 -8.02
N THR A 97 -15.04 0.72 -7.24
CA THR A 97 -15.02 2.13 -7.66
C THR A 97 -13.67 2.81 -7.40
N LYS A 98 -12.66 2.04 -6.98
CA LYS A 98 -11.30 2.52 -6.68
C LYS A 98 -11.21 3.50 -5.50
N ALA A 99 -12.22 3.53 -4.64
CA ALA A 99 -12.25 4.33 -3.41
C ALA A 99 -11.50 3.61 -2.27
N TYR A 100 -10.28 3.14 -2.53
CA TYR A 100 -9.55 2.23 -1.64
C TYR A 100 -9.24 2.83 -0.26
N LYS A 101 -8.82 4.10 -0.21
CA LYS A 101 -8.57 4.79 1.05
C LYS A 101 -9.81 4.84 1.94
N LYS A 102 -10.97 5.14 1.35
CA LYS A 102 -12.27 5.15 2.04
C LYS A 102 -12.65 3.75 2.52
N ALA A 103 -12.40 2.72 1.71
CA ALA A 103 -12.62 1.33 2.10
C ALA A 103 -11.78 0.94 3.31
N ILE A 104 -10.49 1.26 3.32
CA ILE A 104 -9.57 0.96 4.43
C ILE A 104 -10.03 1.68 5.71
N GLN A 105 -10.36 2.97 5.61
CA GLN A 105 -10.87 3.76 6.73
C GLN A 105 -12.14 3.16 7.32
N GLN A 106 -13.08 2.77 6.46
CA GLN A 106 -14.34 2.15 6.91
C GLN A 106 -14.09 0.81 7.59
N ILE A 107 -13.23 -0.04 7.01
CA ILE A 107 -12.91 -1.35 7.60
C ILE A 107 -12.30 -1.16 8.99
N THR A 108 -11.38 -0.21 9.14
CA THR A 108 -10.79 0.09 10.46
C THR A 108 -11.79 0.68 11.44
N ALA A 109 -12.77 1.48 10.99
CA ALA A 109 -13.86 1.94 11.84
C ALA A 109 -14.78 0.79 12.31
N TRP A 110 -14.84 -0.31 11.56
CA TRP A 110 -15.62 -1.50 11.89
C TRP A 110 -14.82 -2.62 12.57
N GLU A 111 -13.51 -2.42 12.78
CA GLU A 111 -12.71 -3.34 13.58
C GLU A 111 -13.24 -3.37 15.01
N GLY A 112 -13.64 -4.56 15.49
CA GLY A 112 -14.21 -4.73 16.83
C GLY A 112 -15.74 -4.58 16.92
N THR A 113 -16.43 -4.46 15.78
CA THR A 113 -17.89 -4.60 15.71
C THR A 113 -18.31 -6.07 15.57
N ASP A 114 -19.62 -6.34 15.50
CA ASP A 114 -20.19 -7.69 15.30
C ASP A 114 -19.99 -8.26 13.89
N LEU A 115 -19.40 -7.49 12.97
CA LEU A 115 -19.07 -7.97 11.63
C LEU A 115 -17.98 -9.06 11.68
N ASP A 116 -18.03 -9.99 10.72
CA ASP A 116 -17.06 -11.09 10.64
C ASP A 116 -15.62 -10.55 10.43
N PRO A 117 -14.71 -10.75 11.40
CA PRO A 117 -13.36 -10.21 11.34
C PRO A 117 -12.54 -10.84 10.20
N ALA A 118 -12.81 -12.08 9.81
CA ALA A 118 -12.11 -12.73 8.71
C ALA A 118 -12.49 -12.09 7.36
N LYS A 119 -13.79 -11.82 7.16
CA LYS A 119 -14.28 -11.12 5.95
C LYS A 119 -13.77 -9.69 5.86
N LEU A 120 -13.68 -8.97 6.99
CA LEU A 120 -13.10 -7.64 7.05
C LEU A 120 -11.59 -7.67 6.74
N ALA A 121 -10.84 -8.61 7.32
CA ALA A 121 -9.41 -8.76 7.07
C ALA A 121 -9.10 -9.08 5.61
N GLU A 122 -9.88 -9.98 4.98
CA GLU A 122 -9.74 -10.30 3.55
C GLU A 122 -9.94 -9.06 2.67
N ARG A 123 -10.99 -8.27 2.94
CA ARG A 123 -11.27 -7.03 2.20
C ARG A 123 -10.21 -5.97 2.45
N LYS A 124 -9.71 -5.84 3.68
CA LYS A 124 -8.62 -4.92 4.02
C LYS A 124 -7.37 -5.24 3.21
N LYS A 125 -7.00 -6.53 3.14
CA LYS A 125 -5.87 -6.99 2.34
C LYS A 125 -6.05 -6.62 0.86
N LYS A 126 -7.22 -6.92 0.27
CA LYS A 126 -7.53 -6.54 -1.12
C LYS A 126 -7.46 -5.03 -1.33
N ALA A 127 -8.03 -4.24 -0.43
CA ALA A 127 -8.00 -2.78 -0.49
C ALA A 127 -6.57 -2.24 -0.52
N LEU A 128 -5.72 -2.75 0.36
CA LEU A 128 -4.32 -2.35 0.46
C LEU A 128 -3.52 -2.78 -0.78
N ASP A 129 -3.72 -4.01 -1.27
CA ASP A 129 -3.03 -4.51 -2.47
C ASP A 129 -3.39 -3.69 -3.73
N PHE A 130 -4.66 -3.31 -3.89
CA PHE A 130 -5.06 -2.45 -5.00
C PHE A 130 -4.59 -1.00 -4.81
N TYR A 131 -4.65 -0.47 -3.58
CA TYR A 131 -4.24 0.90 -3.33
C TYR A 131 -2.74 1.10 -3.54
N GLU A 132 -1.94 0.13 -3.08
CA GLU A 132 -0.50 0.10 -3.31
C GLU A 132 -0.15 0.25 -4.78
N ARG A 133 -0.75 -0.58 -5.65
CA ARG A 133 -0.49 -0.53 -7.11
C ARG A 133 -0.84 0.83 -7.71
N VAL A 134 -1.92 1.45 -7.26
CA VAL A 134 -2.34 2.77 -7.74
C VAL A 134 -1.34 3.83 -7.32
N LEU A 135 -0.91 3.81 -6.05
CA LEU A 135 0.09 4.75 -5.54
C LEU A 135 1.46 4.55 -6.19
N GLU A 136 1.87 3.31 -6.45
CA GLU A 136 3.11 3.00 -7.17
C GLU A 136 3.08 3.57 -8.60
N LEU A 137 1.95 3.47 -9.31
CA LEU A 137 1.79 4.12 -10.61
C LEU A 137 1.76 5.65 -10.52
N GLU A 138 1.16 6.22 -9.47
CA GLU A 138 1.20 7.67 -9.23
C GLU A 138 2.62 8.18 -8.93
N LEU A 139 3.46 7.36 -8.30
CA LEU A 139 4.87 7.68 -8.06
C LEU A 139 5.70 7.73 -9.34
N GLU A 140 5.32 6.99 -10.38
CA GLU A 140 5.97 7.03 -11.70
C GLU A 140 5.58 8.29 -12.51
N GLY A 141 4.58 9.04 -12.06
CA GLY A 141 4.12 10.27 -12.71
C GLY A 141 4.99 11.50 -12.44
N ASP A 142 4.67 12.62 -13.10
CA ASP A 142 5.51 13.82 -13.12
C ASP A 142 5.59 14.60 -11.80
N ALA A 143 4.62 14.43 -10.89
CA ALA A 143 4.58 15.19 -9.64
C ALA A 143 3.84 14.44 -8.51
N PRO A 144 4.44 13.41 -7.91
CA PRO A 144 3.81 12.69 -6.80
C PRO A 144 3.66 13.61 -5.58
N THR A 145 2.50 13.52 -4.94
CA THR A 145 2.18 14.39 -3.79
C THR A 145 2.81 13.86 -2.51
N GLU A 146 3.02 14.74 -1.52
CA GLU A 146 3.42 14.33 -0.17
C GLU A 146 2.48 13.23 0.39
N GLN A 147 1.18 13.33 0.10
CA GLN A 147 0.20 12.37 0.58
C GLN A 147 0.34 10.99 -0.08
N THR A 148 0.78 10.93 -1.34
CA THR A 148 1.08 9.66 -2.04
C THR A 148 2.18 8.89 -1.30
N TYR A 149 3.27 9.57 -0.91
CA TYR A 149 4.35 8.96 -0.13
C TYR A 149 3.89 8.50 1.26
N LEU A 150 3.07 9.32 1.94
CA LEU A 150 2.52 8.98 3.25
C LEU A 150 1.61 7.74 3.20
N ASP A 151 0.68 7.71 2.25
CA ASP A 151 -0.24 6.59 2.10
C ASP A 151 0.51 5.30 1.72
N LEU A 152 1.48 5.37 0.80
CA LEU A 152 2.27 4.18 0.42
C LEU A 152 3.16 3.71 1.57
N GLY A 153 3.74 4.64 2.33
CA GLY A 153 4.47 4.34 3.56
C GLY A 153 3.64 3.58 4.59
N GLU A 154 2.41 4.03 4.82
CA GLU A 154 1.46 3.36 5.73
C GLU A 154 1.14 1.94 5.28
N ILE A 155 0.98 1.72 3.96
CA ILE A 155 0.78 0.38 3.41
C ILE A 155 2.01 -0.51 3.64
N TYR A 156 3.21 -0.01 3.34
CA TYR A 156 4.44 -0.77 3.56
C TYR A 156 4.64 -1.13 5.03
N VAL A 157 4.37 -0.21 5.96
CA VAL A 157 4.39 -0.48 7.40
C VAL A 157 3.36 -1.54 7.79
N PHE A 158 2.12 -1.43 7.29
CA PHE A 158 1.08 -2.44 7.54
C PHE A 158 1.52 -3.84 7.07
N LYS A 159 2.18 -3.91 5.91
CA LYS A 159 2.74 -5.15 5.35
C LYS A 159 4.06 -5.60 5.99
N LYS A 160 4.54 -4.90 7.02
CA LYS A 160 5.85 -5.11 7.69
C LYS A 160 7.06 -4.96 6.74
N ARG A 161 6.89 -4.26 5.62
CA ARG A 161 7.93 -3.89 4.64
C ARG A 161 8.67 -2.62 5.08
N TYR A 162 9.26 -2.64 6.30
CA TYR A 162 9.83 -1.45 6.93
C TYR A 162 11.05 -0.87 6.20
N ASN A 163 11.85 -1.72 5.55
CA ASN A 163 12.99 -1.27 4.75
C ASN A 163 12.53 -0.49 3.51
N GLU A 164 11.51 -0.98 2.83
CA GLU A 164 10.97 -0.34 1.64
C GLU A 164 10.32 1.01 1.98
N ALA A 165 9.59 1.05 3.09
CA ALA A 165 9.10 2.31 3.65
C ALA A 165 10.26 3.27 3.98
N PHE A 166 11.34 2.77 4.59
CA PHE A 166 12.50 3.60 4.93
C PHE A 166 13.14 4.23 3.67
N TRP A 167 13.38 3.43 2.63
CA TRP A 167 13.98 3.91 1.38
C TRP A 167 13.08 4.92 0.67
N LEU A 168 11.78 4.65 0.64
CA LEU A 168 10.78 5.57 0.08
C LEU A 168 10.90 6.97 0.70
N PHE A 169 11.00 7.04 2.03
CA PHE A 169 11.08 8.31 2.76
C PHE A 169 12.47 8.94 2.73
N GLN A 170 13.53 8.14 2.68
CA GLN A 170 14.90 8.66 2.51
C GLN A 170 15.03 9.39 1.17
N ALA A 171 14.55 8.79 0.08
CA ALA A 171 14.65 9.35 -1.27
C ALA A 171 13.98 10.73 -1.41
N VAL A 172 12.91 10.98 -0.64
CA VAL A 172 12.12 12.21 -0.75
C VAL A 172 12.31 13.19 0.40
N SER A 173 13.18 12.85 1.36
CA SER A 173 13.49 13.71 2.51
C SER A 173 14.03 15.09 2.08
N GLY A 174 14.76 15.15 0.97
CA GLY A 174 15.23 16.41 0.38
C GLY A 174 14.11 17.20 -0.34
N GLN A 175 13.24 16.50 -1.08
CA GLN A 175 12.10 17.11 -1.78
C GLN A 175 11.10 17.73 -0.81
N PHE A 176 10.85 17.07 0.32
CA PHE A 176 9.92 17.53 1.36
C PHE A 176 10.65 17.94 2.65
N ALA A 177 11.78 18.64 2.54
CA ALA A 177 12.63 19.00 3.69
C ALA A 177 11.89 19.79 4.80
N GLN A 178 10.87 20.56 4.43
CA GLN A 178 10.05 21.35 5.35
C GLN A 178 8.83 20.59 5.89
N SER A 179 8.52 19.40 5.37
CA SER A 179 7.40 18.61 5.90
C SER A 179 7.77 17.94 7.21
N GLU A 180 7.14 18.42 8.28
CA GLU A 180 7.23 17.79 9.60
C GLU A 180 6.54 16.41 9.61
N ARG A 181 5.56 16.16 8.74
CA ARG A 181 4.90 14.85 8.63
C ARG A 181 5.88 13.81 8.08
N ILE A 182 6.53 14.11 6.96
CA ILE A 182 7.55 13.24 6.35
C ILE A 182 8.69 12.99 7.34
N ARG A 183 9.18 14.04 8.01
CA ARG A 183 10.26 13.93 9.02
C ARG A 183 9.88 13.02 10.19
N ARG A 184 8.70 13.20 10.78
CA ARG A 184 8.22 12.36 11.89
C ARG A 184 8.04 10.91 11.46
N TYR A 185 7.49 10.69 10.27
CA TYR A 185 7.29 9.35 9.74
C TYR A 185 8.61 8.65 9.46
N TYR A 186 9.58 9.35 8.85
CA TYR A 186 10.93 8.83 8.64
C TYR A 186 11.62 8.43 9.95
N ASN A 187 11.52 9.26 11.00
CA ASN A 187 12.07 8.93 12.32
C ASN A 187 11.37 7.71 12.96
N TYR A 188 10.06 7.57 12.78
CA TYR A 188 9.32 6.38 13.19
C TYR A 188 9.84 5.11 12.47
N LEU A 189 10.09 5.20 11.17
CA LEU A 189 10.63 4.09 10.38
C LEU A 189 12.04 3.70 10.80
N ILE A 190 12.91 4.67 11.14
CA ILE A 190 14.24 4.37 11.71
C ILE A 190 14.09 3.52 12.97
N LYS A 191 13.23 3.95 13.90
CA LYS A 191 12.98 3.19 15.14
C LYS A 191 12.47 1.78 14.85
N LYS A 192 11.52 1.63 13.92
CA LYS A 192 10.98 0.31 13.56
C LYS A 192 12.01 -0.61 12.91
N ASN A 193 12.86 -0.08 12.05
CA ASN A 193 13.94 -0.86 11.44
C ASN A 193 15.00 -1.28 12.48
N ILE A 194 15.31 -0.43 13.46
CA ILE A 194 16.15 -0.82 14.61
C ILE A 194 15.55 -2.02 15.33
N GLU A 195 14.25 -1.97 15.68
CA GLU A 195 13.56 -3.07 16.37
C GLU A 195 13.65 -4.39 15.56
N VAL A 196 13.45 -4.33 14.24
CA VAL A 196 13.55 -5.50 13.35
C VAL A 196 14.97 -6.06 13.32
N TYR A 197 15.97 -5.23 13.05
CA TYR A 197 17.34 -5.71 12.94
C TYR A 197 17.95 -6.13 14.29
N GLU A 198 17.55 -5.50 15.41
CA GLU A 198 17.92 -5.96 16.75
C GLU A 198 17.40 -7.38 17.00
N GLY A 199 16.17 -7.68 16.57
CA GLY A 199 15.61 -9.04 16.60
C GLY A 199 16.36 -10.04 15.74
N MET A 200 16.98 -9.59 14.65
CA MET A 200 17.81 -10.42 13.76
C MET A 200 19.27 -10.50 14.17
N LYS A 201 19.72 -9.73 15.17
CA LYS A 201 21.14 -9.62 15.56
C LYS A 201 21.78 -10.95 15.92
N ALA A 202 20.99 -11.89 16.46
CA ALA A 202 21.44 -13.23 16.81
C ALA A 202 21.82 -14.11 15.60
N SER A 203 21.34 -13.79 14.40
CA SER A 203 21.70 -14.49 13.15
C SER A 203 23.21 -14.46 12.89
N GLY A 204 23.89 -13.41 13.37
CA GLY A 204 25.30 -13.22 13.13
C GLY A 204 25.64 -12.70 11.73
N GLU A 205 24.65 -12.36 10.91
CA GLU A 205 24.86 -11.87 9.55
C GLU A 205 25.53 -10.49 9.53
N THR A 206 26.55 -10.34 8.67
CA THR A 206 27.30 -9.07 8.51
C THR A 206 26.38 -7.93 8.02
N SER A 207 25.43 -8.23 7.13
CA SER A 207 24.43 -7.29 6.61
C SER A 207 23.56 -6.71 7.73
N VAL A 208 23.14 -7.52 8.70
CA VAL A 208 22.34 -7.08 9.85
C VAL A 208 23.14 -6.14 10.74
N CYS A 209 24.40 -6.44 11.03
CA CYS A 209 25.28 -5.54 11.79
C CYS A 209 25.48 -4.21 11.06
N TYR A 210 25.72 -4.25 9.74
CA TYR A 210 25.87 -3.03 8.94
C TYR A 210 24.60 -2.17 8.95
N ASN A 211 23.44 -2.77 8.70
CA ASN A 211 22.16 -2.04 8.69
C ASN A 211 21.83 -1.46 10.07
N LEU A 212 22.11 -2.19 11.17
CA LEU A 212 21.98 -1.63 12.52
C LEU A 212 22.89 -0.43 12.74
N ALA A 213 24.15 -0.49 12.29
CA ALA A 213 25.05 0.63 12.38
C ALA A 213 24.50 1.88 11.68
N VAL A 214 24.00 1.74 10.45
CA VAL A 214 23.36 2.84 9.71
C VAL A 214 22.16 3.40 10.49
N MET A 215 21.27 2.54 10.98
CA MET A 215 20.09 2.99 11.73
C MET A 215 20.45 3.66 13.07
N TYR A 216 21.48 3.17 13.76
CA TYR A 216 22.01 3.82 14.96
C TYR A 216 22.64 5.18 14.65
N ALA A 217 23.36 5.31 13.54
CA ALA A 217 23.88 6.61 13.10
C ALA A 217 22.75 7.61 12.83
N LEU A 218 21.69 7.17 12.14
CA LEU A 218 20.53 8.01 11.83
C LEU A 218 19.70 8.40 13.06
N SER A 219 19.78 7.61 14.14
CA SER A 219 19.12 7.87 15.44
C SER A 219 20.04 8.48 16.50
N ASP A 220 21.25 8.93 16.12
CA ASP A 220 22.27 9.53 17.00
C ASP A 220 22.77 8.60 18.15
N ARG A 221 22.64 7.29 17.96
CA ARG A 221 23.14 6.24 18.88
C ARG A 221 24.58 5.87 18.53
N LYS A 222 25.50 6.83 18.68
CA LYS A 222 26.90 6.72 18.20
C LYS A 222 27.66 5.53 18.79
N ALA A 223 27.48 5.25 20.09
CA ALA A 223 28.19 4.14 20.73
C ALA A 223 27.77 2.79 20.14
N GLU A 224 26.47 2.56 19.99
CA GLU A 224 25.94 1.33 19.42
C GLU A 224 26.28 1.16 17.94
N MET A 225 26.30 2.27 17.18
CA MET A 225 26.77 2.28 15.79
C MET A 225 28.19 1.71 15.69
N PHE A 226 29.15 2.22 16.47
CA PHE A 226 30.55 1.76 16.39
C PHE A 226 30.67 0.27 16.75
N ILE A 227 29.95 -0.20 17.77
CA ILE A 227 29.96 -1.61 18.17
C ILE A 227 29.46 -2.49 17.01
N MET A 228 28.42 -2.09 16.29
CA MET A 228 27.91 -2.87 15.16
C MET A 228 28.84 -2.84 13.95
N LEU A 229 29.49 -1.71 13.67
CA LEU A 229 30.50 -1.63 12.60
C LEU A 229 31.70 -2.53 12.89
N GLU A 230 32.21 -2.53 14.12
CA GLU A 230 33.29 -3.42 14.55
C GLU A 230 32.91 -4.89 14.38
N GLN A 231 31.68 -5.27 14.77
CA GLN A 231 31.17 -6.62 14.58
C GLN A 231 31.06 -7.02 13.10
N ALA A 232 30.66 -6.10 12.23
CA ALA A 232 30.56 -6.35 10.79
C ALA A 232 31.96 -6.55 10.17
N VAL A 233 32.90 -5.66 10.48
CA VAL A 233 34.28 -5.67 9.94
C VAL A 233 35.05 -6.92 10.39
N ASN A 234 34.88 -7.36 11.63
CA ASN A 234 35.52 -8.56 12.15
C ASN A 234 35.04 -9.86 11.45
N ARG A 235 33.86 -9.85 10.85
CA ARG A 235 33.25 -11.02 10.21
C ARG A 235 33.54 -11.12 8.72
N ASP A 236 33.61 -10.00 8.02
CA ASP A 236 33.96 -9.99 6.59
C ASP A 236 35.20 -9.11 6.31
N LYS A 237 36.34 -9.78 6.16
CA LYS A 237 37.62 -9.13 5.90
C LYS A 237 37.71 -8.45 4.53
N LYS A 238 36.81 -8.74 3.57
CA LYS A 238 36.77 -8.00 2.29
C LYS A 238 36.19 -6.60 2.50
N LEU A 239 35.16 -6.46 3.33
CA LEU A 239 34.70 -5.16 3.84
C LEU A 239 35.78 -4.49 4.70
N ALA A 240 36.61 -5.27 5.41
CA ALA A 240 37.77 -4.76 6.14
C ALA A 240 38.89 -4.16 5.25
N ILE A 241 38.94 -4.48 3.95
CA ILE A 241 39.91 -3.88 3.01
C ILE A 241 39.38 -2.55 2.44
N GLN A 242 38.06 -2.40 2.28
CA GLN A 242 37.43 -1.06 2.18
C GLN A 242 37.54 -0.30 3.51
N ALA A 243 37.70 -1.02 4.63
CA ALA A 243 38.02 -0.49 5.95
C ALA A 243 39.51 -0.10 6.11
N ARG A 244 39.98 0.85 5.29
CA ARG A 244 40.99 1.87 5.69
C ARG A 244 40.44 2.77 6.83
N TYR A 245 39.63 2.18 7.69
CA TYR A 245 38.73 2.83 8.61
C TYR A 245 39.27 2.83 10.03
N GLU A 246 40.31 2.08 10.41
CA GLU A 246 40.89 2.21 11.77
C GLU A 246 41.54 3.59 11.98
N GLU A 247 42.26 4.10 10.97
CA GLU A 247 42.87 5.43 10.99
C GLU A 247 41.82 6.55 10.83
N ALA A 248 40.75 6.26 10.10
CA ALA A 248 39.53 7.04 10.00
C ALA A 248 38.81 7.12 11.35
N PHE A 249 38.48 5.98 11.97
CA PHE A 249 37.71 5.85 13.20
C PHE A 249 38.39 6.56 14.37
N ALA A 250 39.71 6.55 14.42
CA ALA A 250 40.49 7.34 15.38
C ALA A 250 40.34 8.86 15.16
N LYS A 251 40.16 9.31 13.91
CA LYS A 251 39.95 10.71 13.52
C LYS A 251 38.48 11.18 13.54
N TYR A 252 37.52 10.28 13.32
CA TYR A 252 36.10 10.59 13.07
C TYR A 252 35.23 10.66 14.34
N ARG A 253 35.78 10.44 15.54
CA ARG A 253 35.10 10.70 16.82
C ARG A 253 34.62 12.17 16.96
N GLU A 254 35.18 13.08 16.17
CA GLU A 254 34.96 14.53 16.28
C GLU A 254 34.19 15.18 15.10
N LEU A 255 33.80 14.43 14.07
CA LEU A 255 33.20 15.01 12.85
C LEU A 255 31.67 14.90 12.77
N ASP A 256 31.09 15.90 12.11
CA ASP A 256 29.66 16.18 12.01
C ASP A 256 28.91 15.27 11.01
N ARG A 257 27.62 15.04 11.29
CA ARG A 257 26.69 14.04 10.74
C ARG A 257 26.71 13.90 9.21
N PHE A 258 26.92 14.99 8.48
CA PHE A 258 26.85 15.04 7.02
C PHE A 258 28.05 14.37 6.33
N ARG A 259 29.28 14.52 6.85
CA ARG A 259 30.49 14.00 6.19
C ARG A 259 30.62 12.49 6.24
N LEU A 260 30.06 11.85 7.27
CA LEU A 260 30.08 10.40 7.41
C LEU A 260 29.16 9.73 6.39
N ILE A 261 27.97 10.33 6.16
CA ILE A 261 26.97 9.83 5.21
C ILE A 261 27.49 9.95 3.77
N THR A 262 28.11 11.08 3.40
CA THR A 262 28.67 11.27 2.05
C THR A 262 29.83 10.32 1.72
N LEU A 263 30.60 9.90 2.74
CA LEU A 263 31.67 8.91 2.58
C LEU A 263 31.13 7.48 2.43
N ILE A 264 29.98 7.19 3.05
CA ILE A 264 29.25 5.91 2.91
C ILE A 264 28.54 5.84 1.54
N GLU A 265 27.96 6.94 1.07
CA GLU A 265 27.22 7.01 -0.21
C GLU A 265 28.13 7.17 -1.44
N GLY A 266 29.36 7.66 -1.27
CA GLY A 266 30.27 8.01 -2.36
C GLY A 266 30.97 6.84 -3.06
N GLU A 267 31.04 5.66 -2.46
CA GLU A 267 31.90 4.56 -2.94
C GLU A 267 31.20 3.26 -3.35
N ASP A 268 29.88 3.10 -3.19
CA ASP A 268 29.23 1.87 -3.69
C ASP A 268 27.75 2.03 -4.07
N LYS A 269 27.49 2.06 -5.38
CA LYS A 269 26.12 1.97 -5.94
C LYS A 269 25.55 0.55 -5.89
N ASN A 270 26.29 -0.44 -5.38
CA ASN A 270 25.97 -1.86 -5.52
C ASN A 270 25.79 -2.66 -4.20
N ILE A 271 25.90 -2.06 -3.02
CA ILE A 271 25.86 -2.84 -1.76
C ILE A 271 24.44 -3.10 -1.20
N TYR A 272 23.38 -2.44 -1.68
CA TYR A 272 22.06 -2.53 -1.02
C TYR A 272 21.01 -3.34 -1.79
N ARG A 273 21.38 -4.54 -2.24
CA ARG A 273 20.42 -5.59 -2.58
C ARG A 273 20.70 -6.82 -1.72
N LEU A 274 19.87 -7.02 -0.70
CA LEU A 274 19.53 -8.39 -0.33
C LEU A 274 18.63 -8.88 -1.48
N GLN A 275 19.24 -9.55 -2.46
CA GLN A 275 18.49 -10.35 -3.42
C GLN A 275 18.00 -11.61 -2.71
N ASP A 276 16.68 -11.77 -2.74
CA ASP A 276 15.80 -12.93 -2.48
C ASP A 276 16.05 -13.80 -1.23
#